data_AF-A0A1G9CLY7-F1
#
_entry.id   AF-A0A1G9CLY7-F1
#
_cell.length_a   1.000
_cell.length_b   1.000
_cell.length_c   1.000
_cell.angle_alpha   90.00
_cell.angle_beta   90.00
_cell.angle_gamma   90.00
#
_symmetry.space_group_name_H-M   'P 1'
#
loop_
_entity.id
_entity.type
_entity.pdbx_description
1 polymer ?
#
loop_
_entity_poly.entity_id
_entity_poly.type
_entity_poly.pdbx_seq_one_letter_code
_entity_poly.pdbx_strand_id
1 'polypeptide(L)' 'MNQEVKQIEQKIEDYTRFLKTLLMLSTFLYLGLIISYYLEPNGKGAIVCGLLIATVSLAGWFAALLRKWQRQLNQLME' A
#
# COMPACT_ATOMS: atom_id res chain seq x y z
N MET A 1 4.68 8.57 -30.79
CA MET A 1 4.59 8.44 -29.32
C MET A 1 4.14 7.02 -29.02
N ASN A 2 5.06 6.16 -28.56
CA ASN A 2 4.86 4.71 -28.47
C ASN A 2 3.63 4.37 -27.60
N GLN A 3 2.70 3.59 -28.14
CA GLN A 3 1.49 3.12 -27.46
C GLN A 3 1.82 2.40 -26.14
N GLU A 4 2.97 1.74 -26.08
CA GLU A 4 3.46 1.02 -24.90
C GLU A 4 3.74 1.94 -23.71
N VAL A 5 4.28 3.14 -23.95
CA VAL A 5 4.57 4.11 -22.89
C VAL A 5 3.29 4.57 -22.20
N LYS A 6 2.24 4.87 -22.99
CA LYS A 6 0.92 5.26 -22.45
C LYS A 6 0.27 4.18 -21.61
N GLN A 7 0.41 2.91 -22.00
CA GLN A 7 -0.17 1.80 -21.24
C GLN A 7 0.54 1.61 -19.90
N ILE A 8 1.87 1.75 -19.86
CA ILE A 8 2.60 1.62 -18.60
C ILE A 8 2.29 2.83 -17.69
N GLU A 9 2.13 4.03 -18.24
CA GLU A 9 1.78 5.23 -17.48
C GLU A 9 0.41 5.11 -16.80
N GLN A 10 -0.62 4.66 -17.55
CA GLN A 10 -1.93 4.35 -16.96
C GLN A 10 -1.85 3.28 -15.89
N LYS A 11 -1.05 2.22 -16.12
CA LYS A 11 -0.90 1.13 -15.16
C LYS A 11 -0.28 1.65 -13.85
N ILE A 12 0.72 2.53 -13.93
CA ILE A 12 1.34 3.17 -12.75
C ILE A 12 0.34 4.05 -12.01
N GLU A 13 -0.51 4.78 -12.72
CA GLU A 13 -1.54 5.63 -12.11
C GLU A 13 -2.55 4.79 -11.31
N ASP A 14 -3.02 3.67 -11.87
CA ASP A 14 -3.90 2.72 -11.17
C ASP A 14 -3.23 2.12 -9.93
N TYR A 15 -1.97 1.70 -10.04
CA TYR A 15 -1.21 1.18 -8.91
C TYR A 15 -0.96 2.24 -7.82
N THR A 16 -0.81 3.51 -8.19
CA THR A 16 -0.72 4.62 -7.24
C THR A 16 -2.05 4.82 -6.51
N ARG A 17 -3.17 4.70 -7.22
CA ARG A 17 -4.51 4.74 -6.61
C ARG A 17 -4.71 3.58 -5.64
N PHE A 18 -4.30 2.37 -6.03
CA PHE A 18 -4.33 1.20 -5.17
C PHE A 18 -3.53 1.41 -3.89
N LEU A 19 -2.34 2.03 -3.99
CA LEU A 19 -1.53 2.36 -2.83
C LEU A 19 -2.24 3.31 -1.86
N LYS A 20 -2.93 4.34 -2.36
CA LYS A 20 -3.70 5.27 -1.53
C LYS A 20 -4.81 4.54 -0.77
N THR A 21 -5.51 3.62 -1.42
CA THR A 21 -6.53 2.78 -0.77
C THR A 21 -5.93 1.88 0.30
N LEU A 22 -4.76 1.30 0.03
CA LEU A 22 -4.04 0.44 0.98
C LEU A 22 -3.55 1.22 2.21
N LEU A 23 -3.11 2.47 2.00
CA LEU A 23 -2.75 3.40 3.08
C LEU A 23 -3.97 3.76 3.93
N MET A 24 -5.13 4.01 3.30
CA MET A 24 -6.38 4.26 3.99
C MET A 24 -6.83 3.05 4.82
N LEU A 25 -6.71 1.84 4.25
CA LEU A 25 -6.99 0.58 4.96
C LEU A 25 -6.06 0.39 6.16
N SER A 26 -4.79 0.74 6.04
CA SER A 26 -3.85 0.73 7.18
C SER A 26 -4.29 1.63 8.31
N THR A 27 -4.84 2.81 8.02
CA THR A 27 -5.39 3.72 9.03
C THR A 27 -6.58 3.10 9.75
N PHE A 28 -7.48 2.42 9.03
CA PHE A 28 -8.60 1.69 9.63
C PHE A 28 -8.14 0.54 10.52
N LEU A 29 -7.13 -0.22 10.09
CA LEU A 29 -6.52 -1.27 10.90
C LEU A 29 -5.89 -0.71 12.18
N TYR A 30 -5.25 0.46 12.11
CA TYR A 30 -4.70 1.16 13.27
C TYR A 30 -5.78 1.60 14.27
N LEU A 31 -6.91 2.11 13.79
CA LEU A 31 -8.05 2.40 14.66
C LEU A 31 -8.61 1.13 15.30
N GLY A 32 -8.75 0.04 14.53
CA GLY A 32 -9.17 -1.27 15.05
C GLY A 32 -8.23 -1.84 16.11
N LEU A 33 -6.93 -1.57 15.97
CA LEU A 33 -5.92 -1.89 16.98
C LEU A 33 -6.15 -1.13 18.29
N ILE A 34 -6.31 0.20 18.20
CA ILE A 34 -6.57 1.05 19.37
C ILE A 34 -7.82 0.55 20.09
N ILE A 35 -8.89 0.24 19.36
CA ILE A 35 -10.14 -0.25 19.96
C ILE A 35 -9.93 -1.60 20.65
N SER A 36 -9.29 -2.57 19.99
CA SER A 36 -9.09 -3.92 20.54
C SER A 36 -8.06 -4.00 21.68
N TYR A 37 -7.16 -3.02 21.77
CA TYR A 37 -6.10 -3.01 22.78
C TYR A 37 -6.43 -2.13 23.99
N TYR A 38 -7.05 -0.96 23.75
CA TYR A 38 -7.34 0.02 24.80
C TYR A 38 -8.79 0.05 25.25
N LEU A 39 -9.78 -0.18 24.36
CA LEU A 39 -11.20 -0.07 24.73
C LEU A 39 -11.77 -1.38 25.28
N GLU A 40 -11.41 -2.51 24.66
CA GLU A 40 -11.95 -3.82 25.05
C GLU A 40 -10.85 -4.89 24.93
N PRO A 41 -10.01 -5.07 25.98
CA PRO A 41 -8.86 -5.96 25.95
C PRO A 41 -9.30 -7.43 25.89
N ASN A 42 -9.67 -7.88 24.69
CA ASN A 42 -10.23 -9.21 24.43
C ASN A 42 -9.16 -10.28 24.13
N GLY A 43 -7.88 -10.04 24.48
CA GLY A 43 -6.75 -10.95 24.20
C GLY A 43 -6.40 -11.12 22.70
N LYS A 44 -7.28 -10.68 21.80
CA LYS A 44 -7.10 -10.71 20.33
C LYS A 44 -6.29 -9.52 19.78
N GLY A 45 -5.90 -8.57 20.63
CA GLY A 45 -5.11 -7.40 20.23
C GLY A 45 -3.80 -7.76 19.53
N ALA A 46 -3.16 -8.87 19.91
CA ALA A 46 -1.95 -9.37 19.26
C ALA A 46 -2.18 -9.79 17.79
N ILE A 47 -3.34 -10.36 17.47
CA ILE A 47 -3.70 -10.77 16.10
C ILE A 47 -3.91 -9.55 15.22
N VAL A 48 -4.63 -8.54 15.73
CA VAL A 48 -4.86 -7.28 15.01
C VAL A 48 -3.54 -6.51 14.80
N CYS A 49 -2.63 -6.56 15.79
CA CYS A 49 -1.27 -6.02 15.67
C CYS A 49 -0.48 -6.70 14.54
N GLY A 50 -0.46 -8.03 14.52
CA GLY A 50 0.20 -8.80 13.47
C GLY A 50 -0.37 -8.49 12.09
N LEU A 51 -1.70 -8.39 11.98
CA LEU A 51 -2.39 -8.07 10.73
C LEU A 51 -2.04 -6.66 10.23
N LEU A 52 -1.97 -5.68 11.13
CA LEU A 52 -1.59 -4.31 10.80
C LEU A 52 -0.14 -4.25 10.30
N ILE A 53 0.80 -4.87 11.01
CA ILE A 53 2.21 -4.92 10.61
C ILE A 53 2.36 -5.60 9.24
N ALA A 54 1.65 -6.70 9.00
CA ALA A 54 1.66 -7.39 7.71
C ALA A 54 1.12 -6.49 6.59
N THR A 55 0.01 -5.78 6.84
CA THR A 55 -0.62 -4.89 5.85
C THR A 55 0.25 -3.68 5.53
N VAL A 56 0.89 -3.07 6.54
CA VAL A 56 1.84 -1.96 6.35
C VAL A 56 3.09 -2.43 5.64
N SER A 57 3.62 -3.60 5.98
CA SER A 57 4.80 -4.16 5.32
C SER A 57 4.53 -4.48 3.86
N LEU A 58 3.38 -5.07 3.55
CA LEU A 58 2.92 -5.29 2.17
C LEU A 58 2.72 -3.98 1.43
N ALA A 59 2.13 -2.96 2.07
CA ALA A 59 1.95 -1.64 1.47
C ALA A 59 3.27 -0.94 1.17
N GLY A 60 4.23 -1.00 2.10
CA GLY A 60 5.58 -0.48 1.92
C GLY A 60 6.33 -1.20 0.80
N TRP A 61 6.19 -2.53 0.73
CA TRP A 61 6.78 -3.33 -0.34
C TRP A 61 6.19 -2.98 -1.72
N PHE A 62 4.87 -2.87 -1.81
CA PHE A 62 4.18 -2.42 -3.02
C PHE A 62 4.60 -1.00 -3.42
N ALA A 63 4.73 -0.08 -2.47
CA ALA A 63 5.20 1.28 -2.71
C ALA A 63 6.62 1.30 -3.30
N ALA A 64 7.52 0.47 -2.77
CA ALA A 64 8.89 0.34 -3.26
C ALA A 64 8.93 -0.25 -4.67
N LEU A 65 8.09 -1.24 -4.96
CA LEU A 65 7.97 -1.84 -6.29
C LEU A 65 7.44 -0.82 -7.31
N LEU A 66 6.40 -0.08 -6.96
CA LEU A 66 5.86 1.04 -7.74
C LEU A 66 6.92 2.10 -8.06
N ARG A 67 7.71 2.51 -7.06
CA ARG A 67 8.81 3.46 -7.26
C ARG A 67 9.86 2.94 -8.25
N LYS A 68 10.19 1.64 -8.19
CA LYS A 68 11.11 1.02 -9.16
C LYS A 68 10.51 1.07 -10.57
N TRP A 69 9.22 0.77 -10.71
CA TRP A 69 8.54 0.75 -12.01
C TRP A 69 8.42 2.15 -12.62
N GLN A 70 8.16 3.18 -11.80
CA GLN A 70 8.20 4.57 -12.25
C GLN A 70 9.58 4.99 -12.75
N ARG A 71 10.66 4.59 -12.06
CA ARG A 71 12.02 4.90 -12.51
C ARG A 71 12.35 4.24 -13.85
N GLN A 72 11.95 2.98 -14.04
CA GLN A 72 12.18 2.29 -15.31
C GLN A 72 11.39 2.91 -16.47
N LEU A 73 10.18 3.40 -16.23
CA LEU A 73 9.40 4.09 -17.25
C LEU A 73 10.06 5.41 -17.68
N ASN A 74 10.56 6.19 -16.71
CA ASN A 74 11.26 7.44 -17.02
C ASN A 74 12.52 7.21 -17.86
N GLN A 75 13.29 6.15 -17.57
CA GLN A 75 14.48 5.78 -18.35
C GLN A 75 14.17 5.27 -19.77
N LEU A 76 12.94 4.79 -20.02
CA LEU A 76 12.50 4.37 -21.36
C LEU A 76 11.94 5.54 -22.18
N MET A 77 11.70 6.70 -21.56
CA MET A 77 11.22 7.91 -22.22
C MET A 77 12.33 8.92 -22.56
N GLU A 78 13.52 8.79 -21.98
CA GLU A 78 14.76 9.49 -22.40
C GLU A 78 15.45 8.73 -23.54
#